data_AF-A0A1I5IJ16-F1
#
_entry.id   AF-A0A1I5IJ16-F1
#
_cell.length_a   1.000
_cell.length_b   1.000
_cell.length_c   1.000
_cell.angle_alpha   90.00
_cell.angle_beta   90.00
_cell.angle_gamma   90.00
#
_symmetry.space_group_name_H-M   'P 1'
#
loop_
_entity.id
_entity.type
_entity.pdbx_description
1 polymer ?
#
loop_
_entity_poly.entity_id
_entity_poly.type
_entity_poly.pdbx_seq_one_letter_code
_entity_poly.pdbx_strand_id
1 'polypeptide(L)'
;MTGMARVGRYGSTRVEPASLFDVTDPAAAPPRDAHEVLFRAPVSLSVMLDGMTEAGLSDEIDAWGRAYSELLNRLLREVQESCGWAGDPERTSILSPARLELAGVVEALTPGFEQARWHCHVYVGAMATILATGERAPVSAEFLREGVHASAHAFHMNELRALAEQALDVAWGPPREGATVREIVDPPWHEYIGDDDRGVCPGPWEVTGTRVLADERFLRLAAEQEARRRAQREAGLGPDQEKLRAAGAAYWASMVRG
;
A
#
# COMPACT_ATOMS: atom_id res chain seq x y z
N MET A 1 42.92 -3.54 -18.41
CA MET A 1 41.78 -2.61 -18.43
C MET A 1 40.75 -3.11 -17.42
N THR A 2 40.88 -2.68 -16.18
CA THR A 2 40.00 -3.04 -15.06
C THR A 2 38.84 -2.06 -15.03
N GLY A 3 37.69 -2.46 -15.56
CA GLY A 3 36.46 -1.67 -15.51
C GLY A 3 35.95 -1.61 -14.08
N MET A 4 36.03 -0.44 -13.45
CA MET A 4 35.27 -0.15 -12.24
C MET A 4 33.78 -0.31 -12.58
N ALA A 5 33.10 -1.21 -11.86
CA ALA A 5 31.64 -1.25 -11.85
C ALA A 5 31.13 0.15 -11.51
N ARG A 6 30.44 0.78 -12.46
CA ARG A 6 29.74 2.05 -12.21
C ARG A 6 28.58 1.73 -11.30
N VAL A 7 28.82 1.77 -9.98
CA VAL A 7 27.76 1.87 -8.99
C VAL A 7 26.93 3.10 -9.39
N GLY A 8 25.66 2.90 -9.73
CA GLY A 8 24.77 3.99 -10.15
C GLY A 8 24.78 5.10 -9.10
N ARG A 9 24.87 6.36 -9.53
CA ARG A 9 24.83 7.51 -8.63
C ARG A 9 23.41 7.72 -8.11
N TYR A 10 23.25 8.35 -6.95
CA TYR A 10 21.94 8.84 -6.50
C TYR A 10 21.23 9.61 -7.63
N GLY A 11 19.95 9.30 -7.88
CA GLY A 11 19.16 9.87 -8.96
C GLY A 11 19.36 9.25 -10.34
N SER A 12 20.18 8.20 -10.50
CA SER A 12 20.40 7.56 -11.81
C SER A 12 19.16 6.83 -12.36
N THR A 13 18.14 6.62 -11.53
CA THR A 13 16.89 5.93 -11.83
C THR A 13 15.72 6.89 -12.11
N ARG A 14 15.97 8.21 -12.05
CA ARG A 14 14.98 9.27 -12.30
C ARG A 14 14.66 9.42 -13.77
N VAL A 15 13.82 8.53 -14.27
CA VAL A 15 13.25 8.53 -15.60
C VAL A 15 11.76 8.23 -15.49
N GLU A 16 10.97 8.58 -16.50
CA GLU A 16 9.60 8.08 -16.57
C GLU A 16 9.63 6.56 -16.78
N PRO A 17 8.83 5.79 -16.01
CA PRO A 17 8.68 4.35 -16.26
C PRO A 17 8.02 4.11 -17.61
N ALA A 18 8.30 2.95 -18.20
CA ALA A 18 7.51 2.45 -19.33
C ALA A 18 6.19 1.85 -18.82
N SER A 19 5.14 1.88 -19.64
CA SER A 19 3.91 1.14 -19.34
C SER A 19 4.15 -0.36 -19.54
N LEU A 20 3.77 -1.18 -18.55
CA LEU A 20 3.83 -2.64 -18.66
C LEU A 20 2.66 -3.19 -19.50
N PHE A 21 1.47 -2.67 -19.26
CA PHE A 21 0.26 -2.96 -20.02
C PHE A 21 -0.74 -1.80 -19.87
N ASP A 22 -1.71 -1.75 -20.77
CA ASP A 22 -2.76 -0.74 -20.74
C ASP A 22 -3.85 -1.14 -19.73
N VAL A 23 -3.87 -0.50 -18.56
CA VAL A 23 -4.86 -0.76 -17.51
C VAL A 23 -6.29 -0.35 -17.91
N THR A 24 -6.45 0.40 -19.01
CA THR A 24 -7.76 0.79 -19.54
C THR A 24 -8.35 -0.26 -20.49
N ASP A 25 -7.54 -1.21 -20.96
CA ASP A 25 -7.98 -2.36 -21.74
C ASP A 25 -8.43 -3.50 -20.79
N PRO A 26 -9.74 -3.87 -20.76
CA PRO A 26 -10.24 -4.94 -19.90
C PRO A 26 -9.63 -6.32 -20.17
N ALA A 27 -9.03 -6.51 -21.36
CA ALA A 27 -8.36 -7.76 -21.72
C ALA A 27 -6.85 -7.76 -21.37
N ALA A 28 -6.30 -6.62 -20.97
CA ALA A 28 -4.91 -6.52 -20.60
C ALA A 28 -4.66 -7.10 -19.20
N ALA A 29 -3.49 -7.72 -19.05
CA ALA A 29 -3.04 -8.33 -17.81
C ALA A 29 -1.51 -8.21 -17.73
N PRO A 30 -0.93 -8.23 -16.52
CA PRO A 30 0.52 -8.33 -16.38
C PRO A 30 1.02 -9.63 -17.03
N PRO A 31 2.23 -9.63 -17.61
CA PRO A 31 2.93 -10.86 -17.93
C PRO A 31 3.01 -11.78 -16.71
N ARG A 32 2.90 -13.10 -16.92
CA ARG A 32 2.86 -14.08 -15.82
C ARG A 32 4.10 -14.01 -14.93
N ASP A 33 5.26 -13.69 -15.49
CA ASP A 33 6.53 -13.58 -14.78
C ASP A 33 6.75 -12.24 -14.06
N ALA A 34 5.81 -11.29 -14.18
CA ALA A 34 5.87 -10.00 -13.52
C ALA A 34 6.01 -10.14 -11.98
N HIS A 35 6.64 -9.15 -11.37
CA HIS A 35 6.61 -8.94 -9.94
C HIS A 35 5.37 -8.13 -9.57
N GLU A 36 4.98 -8.22 -8.31
CA GLU A 36 3.84 -7.49 -7.76
C GLU A 36 4.25 -6.83 -6.45
N VAL A 37 3.90 -5.55 -6.31
CA VAL A 37 4.01 -4.80 -5.05
C VAL A 37 2.61 -4.40 -4.60
N LEU A 38 2.22 -4.85 -3.41
CA LEU A 38 0.95 -4.49 -2.80
C LEU A 38 1.13 -3.33 -1.82
N PHE A 39 0.42 -2.23 -2.06
CA PHE A 39 0.33 -1.08 -1.15
C PHE A 39 -1.09 -0.99 -0.60
N ARG A 40 -1.24 -0.91 0.72
CA ARG A 40 -2.55 -0.97 1.37
C ARG A 40 -2.86 0.34 2.07
N ALA A 41 -4.10 0.77 2.01
CA ALA A 41 -4.58 1.87 2.83
C ALA A 41 -4.71 1.40 4.30
N PRO A 42 -4.59 2.32 5.27
CA PRO A 42 -5.04 2.07 6.64
C PRO A 42 -6.49 1.58 6.68
N VAL A 43 -6.79 0.70 7.63
CA VAL A 43 -8.10 0.03 7.68
C VAL A 43 -9.21 1.03 8.00
N SER A 44 -8.96 1.97 8.92
CA SER A 44 -9.93 3.02 9.30
C SER A 44 -10.41 3.86 8.12
N LEU A 45 -9.56 4.12 7.13
CA LEU A 45 -9.95 4.81 5.90
C LEU A 45 -10.92 3.97 5.07
N SER A 46 -10.69 2.66 4.97
CA SER A 46 -11.60 1.79 4.23
C SER A 46 -12.95 1.67 4.95
N VAL A 47 -12.95 1.56 6.27
CA VAL A 47 -14.17 1.55 7.10
C VAL A 47 -14.96 2.85 6.95
N MET A 48 -14.29 3.99 6.94
CA MET A 48 -14.96 5.27 6.67
C MET A 48 -15.61 5.31 5.29
N LEU A 49 -14.91 4.84 4.26
CA LEU A 49 -15.43 4.79 2.89
C LEU A 49 -16.60 3.81 2.74
N ASP A 50 -16.61 2.70 3.48
CA ASP A 50 -17.78 1.83 3.59
C ASP A 50 -18.96 2.58 4.23
N GLY A 51 -18.73 3.29 5.34
CA GLY A 51 -19.76 4.11 5.98
C GLY A 51 -20.33 5.20 5.07
N MET A 52 -19.49 5.82 4.23
CA MET A 52 -19.92 6.75 3.18
C MET A 52 -20.77 6.05 2.11
N THR A 53 -20.42 4.80 1.77
CA THR A 53 -21.17 4.00 0.78
C THR A 53 -22.56 3.70 1.30
N GLU A 54 -22.66 3.26 2.56
CA GLU A 54 -23.93 2.99 3.24
C GLU A 54 -24.79 4.26 3.38
N ALA A 55 -24.17 5.42 3.55
CA ALA A 55 -24.84 6.71 3.59
C ALA A 55 -25.28 7.25 2.21
N GLY A 56 -24.93 6.56 1.11
CA GLY A 56 -25.31 6.95 -0.25
C GLY A 56 -24.45 8.07 -0.86
N LEU A 57 -23.23 8.27 -0.37
CA LEU A 57 -22.28 9.31 -0.82
C LEU A 57 -21.42 8.83 -2.00
N SER A 58 -22.07 8.31 -3.06
CA SER A 58 -21.37 7.68 -4.19
C SER A 58 -20.49 8.65 -4.98
N ASP A 59 -20.90 9.92 -5.12
CA ASP A 59 -20.14 10.94 -5.85
C ASP A 59 -18.81 11.26 -5.15
N GLU A 60 -18.82 11.31 -3.81
CA GLU A 60 -17.64 11.52 -2.97
C GLU A 60 -16.69 10.32 -3.02
N ILE A 61 -17.21 9.09 -3.04
CA ILE A 61 -16.40 7.87 -3.18
C ILE A 61 -15.74 7.82 -4.56
N ASP A 62 -16.47 8.18 -5.61
CA ASP A 62 -15.92 8.26 -6.96
C ASP A 62 -14.85 9.36 -7.07
N ALA A 63 -15.03 10.49 -6.39
CA ALA A 63 -14.03 11.54 -6.30
C ALA A 63 -12.77 11.06 -5.56
N TRP A 64 -12.93 10.34 -4.46
CA TRP A 64 -11.83 9.69 -3.75
C TRP A 64 -11.08 8.70 -4.64
N GLY A 65 -11.81 7.82 -5.34
CA GLY A 65 -11.23 6.83 -6.25
C GLY A 65 -10.36 7.48 -7.32
N ARG A 66 -10.85 8.56 -7.97
CA ARG A 66 -10.06 9.34 -8.93
C ARG A 66 -8.80 9.94 -8.32
N ALA A 67 -8.92 10.56 -7.16
CA ALA A 67 -7.79 11.18 -6.48
C ALA A 67 -6.73 10.13 -6.06
N TYR A 68 -7.17 8.94 -5.64
CA TYR A 68 -6.25 7.85 -5.30
C TYR A 68 -5.58 7.26 -6.56
N SER A 69 -6.28 7.17 -7.69
CA SER A 69 -5.66 6.83 -8.98
C SER A 69 -4.61 7.86 -9.42
N GLU A 70 -4.83 9.15 -9.17
CA GLU A 70 -3.82 10.19 -9.43
C GLU A 70 -2.60 10.05 -8.51
N LEU A 71 -2.80 9.72 -7.24
CA LEU A 71 -1.72 9.38 -6.31
C LEU A 71 -0.93 8.17 -6.82
N LEU A 72 -1.62 7.12 -7.29
CA LEU A 72 -0.97 5.93 -7.85
C LEU A 72 -0.02 6.30 -9.00
N ASN A 73 -0.38 7.22 -9.88
CA ASN A 73 0.52 7.69 -10.95
C ASN A 73 1.83 8.32 -10.40
N ARG A 74 1.75 9.01 -9.25
CA ARG A 74 2.94 9.52 -8.56
C ARG A 74 3.72 8.40 -7.88
N LEU A 75 3.02 7.43 -7.31
CA LEU A 75 3.62 6.23 -6.72
C LEU A 75 4.40 5.40 -7.75
N LEU A 76 3.91 5.27 -8.99
CA LEU A 76 4.65 4.57 -10.05
C LEU A 76 6.01 5.24 -10.34
N ARG A 77 6.06 6.58 -10.32
CA ARG A 77 7.34 7.31 -10.43
C ARG A 77 8.24 7.05 -9.24
N GLU A 78 7.71 7.07 -8.03
CA GLU A 78 8.48 6.76 -6.83
C GLU A 78 9.03 5.32 -6.85
N VAL A 79 8.24 4.35 -7.32
CA VAL A 79 8.69 2.96 -7.52
C VAL A 79 9.81 2.91 -8.56
N GLN A 80 9.69 3.63 -9.68
CA GLN A 80 10.77 3.74 -10.66
C GLN A 80 12.05 4.35 -10.06
N GLU A 81 11.95 5.43 -9.30
CA GLU A 81 13.10 6.08 -8.67
C GLU A 81 13.77 5.16 -7.64
N SER A 82 12.98 4.49 -6.81
CA SER A 82 13.50 3.71 -5.69
C SER A 82 13.91 2.28 -6.07
N CYS A 83 13.30 1.70 -7.10
CA CYS A 83 13.44 0.29 -7.45
C CYS A 83 14.04 0.05 -8.84
N GLY A 84 14.37 1.10 -9.59
CA GLY A 84 14.82 1.06 -11.00
C GLY A 84 16.19 0.44 -11.23
N TRP A 85 16.40 -0.81 -10.81
CA TRP A 85 17.68 -1.52 -10.91
C TRP A 85 17.50 -2.88 -11.58
N ALA A 86 18.34 -3.14 -12.58
CA ALA A 86 18.35 -4.39 -13.32
C ALA A 86 19.77 -4.91 -13.50
N GLY A 87 19.91 -6.22 -13.60
CA GLY A 87 21.21 -6.87 -13.76
C GLY A 87 21.12 -8.36 -13.47
N ASP A 88 22.28 -9.00 -13.44
CA ASP A 88 22.39 -10.42 -13.14
C ASP A 88 22.00 -10.68 -11.66
N PRO A 89 20.91 -11.43 -11.40
CA PRO A 89 20.47 -11.71 -10.03
C PRO A 89 21.48 -12.54 -9.23
N GLU A 90 22.38 -13.28 -9.88
CA GLU A 90 23.46 -14.02 -9.20
C GLU A 90 24.67 -13.13 -8.90
N ARG A 91 24.70 -11.89 -9.43
CA ARG A 91 25.79 -10.93 -9.26
C ARG A 91 25.25 -9.56 -8.82
N THR A 92 24.64 -9.54 -7.64
CA THR A 92 24.03 -8.36 -7.00
C THR A 92 24.96 -7.15 -6.83
N SER A 93 26.29 -7.37 -6.90
CA SER A 93 27.30 -6.30 -6.90
C SER A 93 27.41 -5.52 -8.22
N ILE A 94 26.68 -5.92 -9.27
CA ILE A 94 26.72 -5.33 -10.62
C ILE A 94 25.30 -5.02 -11.12
N LEU A 95 24.50 -4.33 -10.31
CA LEU A 95 23.23 -3.78 -10.77
C LEU A 95 23.43 -2.44 -11.49
N SER A 96 22.66 -2.25 -12.55
CA SER A 96 22.67 -1.04 -13.36
C SER A 96 21.33 -0.31 -13.23
N PRO A 97 21.34 1.04 -13.19
CA PRO A 97 20.11 1.82 -13.29
C PRO A 97 19.33 1.45 -14.56
N ALA A 98 18.05 1.21 -14.41
CA ALA A 98 17.17 0.70 -15.46
C ALA A 98 15.80 1.39 -15.43
N ARG A 99 15.18 1.50 -16.61
CA ARG A 99 13.77 1.86 -16.75
C ARG A 99 12.92 0.62 -16.57
N LEU A 100 12.09 0.63 -15.54
CA LEU A 100 11.09 -0.38 -15.27
C LEU A 100 9.91 -0.24 -16.22
N GLU A 101 9.26 -1.37 -16.48
CA GLU A 101 7.93 -1.43 -17.07
C GLU A 101 6.94 -1.61 -15.91
N LEU A 102 6.06 -0.61 -15.71
CA LEU A 102 5.15 -0.54 -14.57
C LEU A 102 3.69 -0.42 -15.03
N ALA A 103 2.79 -1.01 -14.25
CA ALA A 103 1.36 -0.75 -14.33
C ALA A 103 0.77 -0.81 -12.93
N GLY A 104 -0.21 0.05 -12.65
CA GLY A 104 -0.85 0.15 -11.34
C GLY A 104 -2.35 -0.02 -11.43
N VAL A 105 -2.94 -0.75 -10.49
CA VAL A 105 -4.40 -0.92 -10.37
C VAL A 105 -4.82 -0.61 -8.94
N VAL A 106 -5.85 0.21 -8.76
CA VAL A 106 -6.49 0.47 -7.47
C VAL A 106 -7.67 -0.46 -7.31
N GLU A 107 -7.79 -1.10 -6.15
CA GLU A 107 -8.94 -1.93 -5.79
C GLU A 107 -9.46 -1.51 -4.43
N ALA A 108 -10.80 -1.53 -4.30
CA ALA A 108 -11.49 -1.28 -3.04
C ALA A 108 -11.88 -2.57 -2.33
N LEU A 109 -11.93 -3.72 -3.03
CA LEU A 109 -12.45 -4.97 -2.48
C LEU A 109 -11.34 -6.00 -2.35
N THR A 110 -11.34 -6.76 -1.26
CA THR A 110 -10.44 -7.90 -1.08
C THR A 110 -11.26 -9.19 -1.00
N PRO A 111 -10.96 -10.22 -1.83
CA PRO A 111 -11.61 -11.51 -1.73
C PRO A 111 -11.58 -12.08 -0.30
N GLY A 112 -12.75 -12.46 0.21
CA GLY A 112 -12.92 -12.98 1.58
C GLY A 112 -13.25 -11.93 2.64
N PHE A 113 -13.41 -10.66 2.27
CA PHE A 113 -13.85 -9.57 3.15
C PHE A 113 -15.17 -8.99 2.65
N GLU A 114 -16.11 -8.74 3.57
CA GLU A 114 -17.39 -8.09 3.25
C GLU A 114 -17.22 -6.57 3.10
N GLN A 115 -16.31 -5.99 3.88
CA GLN A 115 -16.00 -4.55 3.88
C GLN A 115 -14.91 -4.19 2.86
N ALA A 116 -14.91 -2.94 2.38
CA ALA A 116 -13.85 -2.44 1.52
C ALA A 116 -12.50 -2.49 2.24
N ARG A 117 -11.46 -2.76 1.47
CA ARG A 117 -10.06 -2.66 1.84
C ARG A 117 -9.38 -1.98 0.68
N TRP A 118 -9.24 -0.66 0.74
CA TRP A 118 -8.63 0.08 -0.35
C TRP A 118 -7.13 -0.23 -0.41
N HIS A 119 -6.65 -0.59 -1.59
CA HIS A 119 -5.26 -0.91 -1.85
C HIS A 119 -4.93 -0.68 -3.32
N CYS A 120 -3.66 -0.77 -3.67
CA CYS A 120 -3.26 -0.82 -5.06
C CYS A 120 -2.17 -1.86 -5.30
N HIS A 121 -2.27 -2.49 -6.45
CA HIS A 121 -1.30 -3.41 -7.01
C HIS A 121 -0.41 -2.64 -7.99
N VAL A 122 0.90 -2.67 -7.77
CA VAL A 122 1.89 -2.19 -8.74
C VAL A 122 2.59 -3.41 -9.33
N TYR A 123 2.34 -3.66 -10.60
CA TYR A 123 3.00 -4.70 -11.38
C TYR A 123 4.29 -4.16 -11.98
N VAL A 124 5.37 -4.93 -11.86
CA VAL A 124 6.70 -4.62 -12.40
C VAL A 124 7.09 -5.74 -13.36
N GLY A 125 7.46 -5.41 -14.60
CA GLY A 125 7.97 -6.41 -15.54
C GLY A 125 9.16 -7.18 -14.97
N ALA A 126 9.30 -8.47 -15.32
CA ALA A 126 10.43 -9.29 -14.90
C ALA A 126 11.78 -8.78 -15.42
N MET A 127 11.74 -7.95 -16.47
CA MET A 127 12.88 -7.39 -17.16
C MET A 127 12.71 -5.87 -17.26
N ALA A 128 13.81 -5.16 -17.28
CA ALA A 128 13.86 -3.71 -17.41
C ALA A 128 14.98 -3.30 -18.38
N THR A 129 14.90 -2.08 -18.89
CA THR A 129 15.87 -1.57 -19.88
C THR A 129 16.98 -0.81 -19.15
N ILE A 130 18.21 -1.29 -19.20
CA ILE A 130 19.38 -0.62 -18.63
C ILE A 130 19.56 0.74 -19.32
N LEU A 131 19.61 1.81 -18.53
CA LEU A 131 19.62 3.18 -19.07
C LEU A 131 20.90 3.51 -19.84
N ALA A 132 22.02 2.93 -19.44
CA ALA A 132 23.31 3.22 -20.06
C ALA A 132 23.53 2.51 -21.40
N THR A 133 22.97 1.32 -21.58
CA THR A 133 23.23 0.45 -22.74
C THR A 133 22.01 0.23 -23.62
N GLY A 134 20.80 0.45 -23.11
CA GLY A 134 19.54 0.10 -23.77
C GLY A 134 19.25 -1.41 -23.76
N GLU A 135 20.10 -2.23 -23.13
CA GLU A 135 19.90 -3.67 -23.05
C GLU A 135 18.82 -4.04 -22.03
N ARG A 136 18.11 -5.14 -22.29
CA ARG A 136 17.12 -5.71 -21.36
C ARG A 136 17.84 -6.62 -20.36
N ALA A 137 17.60 -6.40 -19.08
CA ALA A 137 18.14 -7.25 -18.01
C ALA A 137 17.07 -7.55 -16.96
N PRO A 138 17.21 -8.65 -16.19
CA PRO A 138 16.25 -8.99 -15.13
C PRO A 138 16.16 -7.90 -14.06
N VAL A 139 14.95 -7.66 -13.57
CA VAL A 139 14.73 -6.80 -12.40
C VAL A 139 15.22 -7.53 -11.15
N SER A 140 15.95 -6.82 -10.30
CA SER A 140 16.40 -7.39 -9.03
C SER A 140 15.27 -7.38 -8.00
N ALA A 141 14.75 -8.57 -7.67
CA ALA A 141 13.72 -8.73 -6.65
C ALA A 141 14.16 -8.26 -5.26
N GLU A 142 15.45 -8.38 -4.94
CA GLU A 142 16.04 -7.88 -3.69
C GLU A 142 15.96 -6.35 -3.64
N PHE A 143 16.45 -5.67 -4.67
CA PHE A 143 16.43 -4.21 -4.74
C PHE A 143 15.01 -3.65 -4.90
N LEU A 144 14.12 -4.38 -5.55
CA LEU A 144 12.69 -4.06 -5.55
C LEU A 144 12.14 -4.05 -4.12
N ARG A 145 12.39 -5.10 -3.34
CA ARG A 145 11.94 -5.17 -1.94
C ARG A 145 12.55 -4.04 -1.11
N GLU A 146 13.85 -3.82 -1.22
CA GLU A 146 14.56 -2.78 -0.48
C GLU A 146 14.05 -1.37 -0.85
N GLY A 147 13.91 -1.07 -2.14
CA GLY A 147 13.39 0.22 -2.60
C GLY A 147 11.97 0.49 -2.12
N VAL A 148 11.11 -0.54 -2.12
CA VAL A 148 9.75 -0.44 -1.59
C VAL A 148 9.76 -0.16 -0.10
N HIS A 149 10.50 -0.95 0.69
CA HIS A 149 10.53 -0.82 2.15
C HIS A 149 11.25 0.44 2.64
N ALA A 150 12.27 0.90 1.92
CA ALA A 150 13.06 2.07 2.30
C ALA A 150 12.42 3.40 1.90
N SER A 151 11.67 3.44 0.79
CA SER A 151 11.14 4.70 0.25
C SER A 151 9.67 4.62 -0.18
N ALA A 152 9.33 3.75 -1.14
CA ALA A 152 8.03 3.84 -1.81
C ALA A 152 6.84 3.64 -0.85
N HIS A 153 6.98 2.78 0.16
CA HIS A 153 5.95 2.60 1.18
C HIS A 153 5.73 3.88 2.02
N ALA A 154 6.81 4.55 2.43
CA ALA A 154 6.70 5.79 3.21
C ALA A 154 6.09 6.91 2.36
N PHE A 155 6.48 7.00 1.09
CA PHE A 155 5.87 7.94 0.13
C PHE A 155 4.36 7.69 0.01
N HIS A 156 3.94 6.45 -0.29
CA HIS A 156 2.54 6.07 -0.41
C HIS A 156 1.74 6.46 0.85
N MET A 157 2.23 6.09 2.02
CA MET A 157 1.54 6.37 3.28
C MET A 157 1.51 7.86 3.64
N ASN A 158 2.50 8.66 3.27
CA ASN A 158 2.48 10.10 3.53
C ASN A 158 1.50 10.80 2.59
N GLU A 159 1.56 10.50 1.30
CA GLU A 159 0.70 11.10 0.29
C GLU A 159 -0.76 10.68 0.46
N LEU A 160 -1.02 9.43 0.82
CA LEU A 160 -2.38 8.93 1.03
C LEU A 160 -3.03 9.63 2.23
N ARG A 161 -2.27 9.81 3.31
CA ARG A 161 -2.75 10.49 4.51
C ARG A 161 -3.02 11.97 4.25
N ALA A 162 -2.09 12.66 3.59
CA ALA A 162 -2.29 14.06 3.21
C ALA A 162 -3.49 14.22 2.27
N LEU A 163 -3.66 13.29 1.33
CA LEU A 163 -4.82 13.28 0.43
C LEU A 163 -6.13 13.09 1.20
N ALA A 164 -6.19 12.15 2.14
CA ALA A 164 -7.36 11.94 2.98
C ALA A 164 -7.66 13.14 3.88
N GLU A 165 -6.65 13.74 4.53
CA GLU A 165 -6.80 14.97 5.33
C GLU A 165 -7.45 16.08 4.49
N GLN A 166 -6.99 16.27 3.24
CA GLN A 166 -7.51 17.30 2.35
C GLN A 166 -8.90 17.00 1.79
N ALA A 167 -9.16 15.75 1.39
CA ALA A 167 -10.35 15.38 0.64
C ALA A 167 -11.54 14.99 1.53
N LEU A 168 -11.26 14.48 2.73
CA LEU A 168 -12.25 13.84 3.60
C LEU A 168 -12.33 14.49 5.00
N ASP A 169 -11.54 15.55 5.25
CA ASP A 169 -11.51 16.30 6.51
C ASP A 169 -11.29 15.41 7.75
N VAL A 170 -10.23 14.60 7.69
CA VAL A 170 -9.88 13.63 8.75
C VAL A 170 -8.53 13.95 9.38
N ALA A 171 -8.30 13.48 10.62
CA ALA A 171 -7.00 13.52 11.26
C ALA A 171 -6.46 12.13 11.59
N TRP A 172 -5.17 11.93 11.31
CA TRP A 172 -4.48 10.67 11.57
C TRP A 172 -3.79 10.66 12.92
N GLY A 173 -3.86 9.54 13.64
CA GLY A 173 -3.18 9.38 14.92
C GLY A 173 -2.87 7.92 15.24
N PRO A 174 -2.09 7.65 16.29
CA PRO A 174 -2.03 6.32 16.85
C PRO A 174 -3.41 5.99 17.45
N PRO A 175 -4.08 4.89 17.05
CA PRO A 175 -5.40 4.54 17.58
C PRO A 175 -5.37 4.21 19.09
N ARG A 176 -4.18 4.04 19.65
CA ARG A 176 -3.91 3.80 21.07
C ARG A 176 -2.43 4.01 21.35
N GLU A 177 -2.09 4.15 22.63
CA GLU A 177 -0.69 4.23 23.07
C GLU A 177 0.12 3.00 22.59
N GLY A 178 1.29 3.26 22.01
CA GLY A 178 2.19 2.21 21.51
C GLY A 178 1.79 1.57 20.17
N ALA A 179 0.71 2.03 19.51
CA ALA A 179 0.38 1.60 18.17
C ALA A 179 1.46 2.03 17.16
N THR A 180 1.89 1.12 16.29
CA THR A 180 2.92 1.36 15.27
C THR A 180 2.34 1.79 13.92
N VAL A 181 1.03 1.66 13.74
CA VAL A 181 0.27 2.05 12.54
C VAL A 181 -0.63 3.22 12.92
N ARG A 182 -0.71 4.22 12.04
CA ARG A 182 -1.61 5.36 12.20
C ARG A 182 -2.94 5.05 11.52
N GLU A 183 -4.02 5.40 12.20
CA GLU A 183 -5.40 5.26 11.76
C GLU A 183 -6.09 6.62 11.90
N ILE A 184 -7.30 6.76 11.36
CA ILE A 184 -8.10 7.97 11.51
C ILE A 184 -8.65 8.03 12.94
N VAL A 185 -8.24 9.07 13.68
CA VAL A 185 -8.62 9.29 15.09
C VAL A 185 -9.62 10.42 15.27
N ASP A 186 -9.79 11.26 14.26
CA ASP A 186 -10.82 12.29 14.23
C ASP A 186 -11.42 12.39 12.82
N PRO A 187 -12.72 12.12 12.64
CA PRO A 187 -13.58 11.37 13.59
C PRO A 187 -13.00 9.97 13.90
N PRO A 188 -13.35 9.32 15.03
CA PRO A 188 -12.63 8.14 15.54
C PRO A 188 -12.92 6.82 14.81
N TRP A 189 -12.76 6.78 13.49
CA TRP A 189 -13.02 5.60 12.64
C TRP A 189 -12.18 4.37 13.02
N HIS A 190 -11.02 4.56 13.67
CA HIS A 190 -10.23 3.46 14.19
C HIS A 190 -10.95 2.59 15.24
N GLU A 191 -11.99 3.09 15.91
CA GLU A 191 -12.79 2.32 16.88
C GLU A 191 -13.67 1.26 16.20
N TYR A 192 -13.84 1.36 14.89
CA TYR A 192 -14.70 0.49 14.07
C TYR A 192 -13.92 -0.62 13.36
N ILE A 193 -12.60 -0.69 13.56
CA ILE A 193 -11.76 -1.74 12.98
C ILE A 193 -12.02 -3.05 13.75
N GLY A 194 -12.49 -4.08 13.04
CA GLY A 194 -12.61 -5.44 13.56
C GLY A 194 -11.26 -6.13 13.78
N ASP A 195 -11.25 -7.14 14.66
CA ASP A 195 -10.03 -7.85 15.08
C ASP A 195 -9.32 -8.56 13.89
N ASP A 196 -10.06 -8.97 12.84
CA ASP A 196 -9.55 -9.74 11.69
C ASP A 196 -9.44 -8.94 10.37
N ASP A 197 -9.56 -7.62 10.42
CA ASP A 197 -9.78 -6.78 9.23
C ASP A 197 -8.54 -6.52 8.35
N ARG A 198 -7.38 -7.07 8.71
CA ARG A 198 -6.09 -6.69 8.09
C ARG A 198 -5.68 -7.56 6.91
N GLY A 199 -6.59 -8.26 6.25
CA GLY A 199 -6.29 -9.23 5.17
C GLY A 199 -5.33 -8.75 4.08
N VAL A 200 -4.75 -9.72 3.38
CA VAL A 200 -3.86 -9.47 2.24
C VAL A 200 -4.59 -9.90 0.97
N CYS A 201 -4.82 -8.95 0.07
CA CYS A 201 -5.42 -9.25 -1.22
C CYS A 201 -4.50 -10.19 -2.02
N PRO A 202 -5.00 -11.28 -2.63
CA PRO A 202 -4.20 -12.12 -3.53
C PRO A 202 -3.94 -11.46 -4.89
N GLY A 203 -4.61 -10.34 -5.18
CA GLY A 203 -4.55 -9.65 -6.46
C GLY A 203 -5.44 -10.28 -7.54
N PRO A 204 -5.77 -9.49 -8.58
CA PRO A 204 -6.69 -9.91 -9.63
C PRO A 204 -6.05 -10.85 -10.66
N TRP A 205 -4.72 -10.85 -10.77
CA TRP A 205 -3.96 -11.73 -11.66
C TRP A 205 -2.90 -12.52 -10.90
N GLU A 206 -2.77 -13.80 -11.23
CA GLU A 206 -1.70 -14.65 -10.73
C GLU A 206 -0.38 -14.30 -11.42
N VAL A 207 0.63 -13.99 -10.61
CA VAL A 207 2.01 -13.79 -11.09
C VAL A 207 2.97 -14.75 -10.41
N THR A 208 4.01 -15.17 -11.13
CA THR A 208 5.06 -16.08 -10.66
C THR A 208 6.33 -15.36 -10.23
N GLY A 209 6.43 -14.05 -10.52
CA GLY A 209 7.51 -13.23 -9.99
C GLY A 209 7.39 -13.00 -8.49
N THR A 210 8.39 -12.32 -7.93
CA THR A 210 8.35 -11.92 -6.52
C THR A 210 7.16 -11.04 -6.19
N ARG A 211 6.46 -11.39 -5.11
CA ARG A 211 5.46 -10.55 -4.47
C ARG A 211 6.06 -9.82 -3.27
N VAL A 212 5.86 -8.51 -3.21
CA VAL A 212 6.32 -7.64 -2.12
C VAL A 212 5.11 -7.00 -1.45
N LEU A 213 4.95 -7.21 -0.14
CA LEU A 213 4.00 -6.45 0.65
C LEU A 213 4.70 -5.21 1.19
N ALA A 214 4.24 -4.02 0.79
CA ALA A 214 4.90 -2.76 1.15
C ALA A 214 4.96 -2.55 2.67
N ASP A 215 3.96 -3.06 3.39
CA ASP A 215 3.80 -2.94 4.84
C ASP A 215 4.02 -4.27 5.58
N GLU A 216 4.72 -5.23 4.99
CA GLU A 216 4.98 -6.58 5.54
C GLU A 216 5.42 -6.54 7.02
N ARG A 217 6.36 -5.63 7.34
CA ARG A 217 6.86 -5.44 8.70
C ARG A 217 5.75 -4.99 9.66
N PHE A 218 4.88 -4.08 9.23
CA PHE A 218 3.78 -3.57 10.04
C PHE A 218 2.69 -4.62 10.21
N LEU A 219 2.42 -5.43 9.19
CA LEU A 219 1.54 -6.59 9.26
C LEU A 219 1.99 -7.59 10.32
N ARG A 220 3.27 -7.98 10.29
CA ARG A 220 3.82 -8.91 11.28
C ARG A 220 3.71 -8.35 12.69
N LEU A 221 4.11 -7.09 12.89
CA LEU A 221 4.02 -6.43 14.21
C LEU A 221 2.56 -6.31 14.69
N ALA A 222 1.63 -6.01 13.80
CA ALA A 222 0.22 -5.95 14.13
C ALA A 222 -0.34 -7.30 14.55
N ALA A 223 0.00 -8.38 13.84
CA ALA A 223 -0.40 -9.73 14.18
C ALA A 223 0.16 -10.16 15.55
N GLU A 224 1.43 -9.85 15.83
CA GLU A 224 2.05 -10.10 17.15
C GLU A 224 1.34 -9.32 18.27
N GLN A 225 1.00 -8.05 18.03
CA GLN A 225 0.26 -7.23 18.99
C GLN A 225 -1.15 -7.74 19.22
N GLU A 226 -1.85 -8.20 18.17
CA GLU A 226 -3.20 -8.75 18.29
C GLU A 226 -3.21 -10.08 19.03
N ALA A 227 -2.29 -10.99 18.70
CA ALA A 227 -2.12 -12.25 19.43
C ALA A 227 -1.85 -12.00 20.93
N ARG A 228 -0.99 -11.03 21.26
CA ARG A 228 -0.74 -10.63 22.66
C ARG A 228 -2.01 -10.09 23.33
N ARG A 229 -2.79 -9.26 22.64
CA ARG A 229 -4.04 -8.71 23.19
C ARG A 229 -5.09 -9.78 23.41
N ARG A 230 -5.27 -10.69 22.45
CA ARG A 230 -6.16 -11.83 22.58
C ARG A 230 -5.81 -12.65 23.82
N ALA A 231 -4.52 -12.95 24.03
CA ALA A 231 -4.05 -13.64 25.23
C ALA A 231 -4.32 -12.85 26.52
N GLN A 232 -4.19 -11.51 26.50
CA GLN A 232 -4.56 -10.66 27.64
C GLN A 232 -6.07 -10.71 27.93
N ARG A 233 -6.92 -10.62 26.90
CA ARG A 233 -8.39 -10.72 27.01
C ARG A 233 -8.80 -12.08 27.59
N GLU A 234 -8.22 -13.16 27.08
CA GLU A 234 -8.45 -14.52 27.58
C GLU A 234 -7.98 -14.70 29.04
N ALA A 235 -7.00 -13.91 29.49
CA ALA A 235 -6.55 -13.83 30.87
C ALA A 235 -7.33 -12.83 31.76
N GLY A 236 -8.39 -12.19 31.24
CA GLY A 236 -9.18 -11.19 31.97
C GLY A 236 -8.48 -9.84 32.16
N LEU A 237 -7.44 -9.55 31.38
CA LEU A 237 -6.67 -8.31 31.41
C LEU A 237 -7.06 -7.43 30.22
N GLY A 238 -7.57 -6.22 30.47
CA GLY A 238 -7.93 -5.25 29.42
C GLY A 238 -9.10 -4.33 29.80
N PRO A 239 -9.37 -3.27 29.02
CA PRO A 239 -10.51 -2.40 29.26
C PRO A 239 -11.83 -3.11 28.97
N ASP A 240 -12.85 -2.78 29.74
CA ASP A 240 -14.21 -3.30 29.63
C ASP A 240 -14.84 -2.84 28.30
N GLN A 241 -14.97 -3.78 27.34
CA GLN A 241 -15.46 -3.53 25.99
C GLN A 241 -16.91 -3.05 25.97
N GLU A 242 -17.72 -3.45 26.96
CA GLU A 242 -19.11 -3.04 27.07
C GLU A 242 -19.21 -1.56 27.45
N LYS A 243 -18.31 -1.10 28.34
CA LYS A 243 -18.18 0.32 28.68
C LYS A 243 -17.66 1.16 27.52
N LEU A 244 -16.72 0.65 26.72
CA LEU A 244 -16.20 1.37 25.56
C LEU A 244 -17.28 1.56 24.48
N ARG A 245 -18.05 0.52 24.17
CA ARG A 245 -19.18 0.62 23.22
C ARG A 245 -20.27 1.58 23.72
N ALA A 246 -20.58 1.55 25.01
CA ALA A 246 -21.54 2.48 25.61
C ALA A 246 -21.07 3.95 25.53
N ALA A 247 -19.77 4.20 25.73
CA ALA A 247 -19.18 5.52 25.59
C ALA A 247 -19.21 6.03 24.13
N GLY A 248 -18.86 5.17 23.17
CA GLY A 248 -18.94 5.50 21.74
C GLY A 248 -20.36 5.84 21.28
N ALA A 249 -21.37 5.06 21.70
CA ALA A 249 -22.77 5.32 21.37
C ALA A 249 -23.28 6.66 21.96
N ALA A 250 -22.85 7.02 23.17
CA ALA A 250 -23.21 8.29 23.80
C ALA A 250 -22.59 9.51 23.08
N TYR A 251 -21.36 9.37 22.59
CA TYR A 251 -20.70 10.39 21.76
C TYR A 251 -21.49 10.67 20.46
N TRP A 252 -21.88 9.63 19.72
CA TRP A 252 -22.69 9.79 18.50
C TRP A 252 -24.04 10.46 18.72
N ALA A 253 -24.72 10.09 19.81
CA ALA A 253 -25.99 10.72 20.16
C ALA A 253 -25.86 12.23 20.43
N SER A 254 -24.67 12.70 20.80
CA SER A 254 -24.38 14.13 21.00
C SER A 254 -24.06 14.88 19.71
N MET A 255 -23.48 14.20 18.71
CA MET A 255 -23.14 14.77 17.39
C MET A 255 -24.37 14.93 16.48
N VAL A 256 -25.40 14.09 16.61
CA VAL A 256 -26.62 14.13 15.77
C VAL A 256 -27.65 15.15 16.27
N ARG A 257 -27.45 15.78 17.43
CA ARG A 257 -28.38 16.76 18.04
C ARG A 257 -27.90 18.21 17.99
N GLY A 258 -26.76 18.50 17.35
CA GLY A 258 -26.25 19.85 17.09
C GLY A 258 -26.44 20.25 15.64
#